data_AF-B9TMS8-F1
#
_entry.id   AF-B9TMS8-F1
#
_cell.length_a   1.000
_cell.length_b   1.000
_cell.length_c   1.000
_cell.angle_alpha   90.00
_cell.angle_beta   90.00
_cell.angle_gamma   90.00
#
_symmetry.space_group_name_H-M   'P 1'
#
loop_
_entity.id
_entity.type
_entity.pdbx_description
1 polymer ?
#
loop_
_entity_poly.entity_id
_entity_poly.type
_entity_poly.pdbx_seq_one_letter_code
_entity_poly.pdbx_strand_id
1 'polypeptide(L)'
;MDRRWIAGLSWLFIAWSCQAQDGGKADRPTPEQARQEAARWSHTAVADIERMHQMIREAHPAVLDPGASAFHQWFSEGYDQAMALAGRAATEQQAFATLRFYTTGYRDGHLAVWRNHHAATPVRTTWAGWAVQRQAGRYRVSGRAAQWPVDTPQVGEQVLSCEGIPIDDLLTDKVAPFVNRLVHLEGTKSDLAWHLTRESPSAPLWEPLRLRQCTTRSAAGEIRSFNLAWRPLDDKDARALARPRAPRQGIKEVRPGVQWVQASNFMPSSEKAMAAFEKMLEGIRQAGDAQAVVLD
;
A
#
# COMPACT_ATOMS: atom_id res chain seq x y z
N MET A 1 49.79 -11.48 -32.35
CA MET A 1 49.02 -12.32 -31.42
C MET A 1 47.73 -12.72 -32.11
N ASP A 2 47.52 -14.03 -32.17
CA ASP A 2 46.82 -14.72 -33.25
C ASP A 2 45.32 -14.51 -33.40
N ARG A 3 44.94 -14.39 -34.67
CA ARG A 3 43.63 -14.74 -35.24
C ARG A 3 43.30 -16.20 -34.98
N ARG A 4 42.03 -16.54 -34.67
CA ARG A 4 41.38 -17.75 -35.22
C ARG A 4 39.91 -17.49 -35.52
N TRP A 5 39.62 -17.46 -36.83
CA TRP A 5 38.34 -17.79 -37.42
C TRP A 5 38.10 -19.30 -37.29
N ILE A 6 36.85 -19.72 -37.07
CA ILE A 6 36.34 -20.98 -37.61
C ILE A 6 34.98 -20.68 -38.24
N ALA A 7 34.98 -20.69 -39.57
CA ALA A 7 33.81 -20.95 -40.38
C ALA A 7 33.54 -22.47 -40.41
N GLY A 8 32.27 -22.84 -40.36
CA GLY A 8 31.83 -24.22 -40.53
C GLY A 8 30.35 -24.25 -40.89
N LEU A 9 30.07 -24.14 -42.19
CA LEU A 9 28.75 -24.44 -42.75
C LEU A 9 28.41 -25.92 -42.50
N SER A 10 27.19 -26.18 -42.04
CA SER A 10 26.45 -27.39 -42.38
C SER A 10 24.98 -27.01 -42.50
N TRP A 11 24.48 -27.16 -43.72
CA TRP A 11 23.11 -26.96 -44.09
C TRP A 11 22.21 -27.99 -43.40
N LEU A 12 21.25 -27.50 -42.63
CA LEU A 12 20.01 -28.21 -42.32
C LEU A 12 18.89 -27.18 -42.38
N PHE A 13 18.25 -27.11 -43.55
CA PHE A 13 16.95 -26.46 -43.71
C PHE A 13 15.94 -27.28 -42.90
N ILE A 14 15.78 -26.96 -41.62
CA ILE A 14 14.51 -27.23 -40.93
C ILE A 14 13.65 -26.03 -41.28
N ALA A 15 12.69 -26.25 -42.18
CA ALA A 15 11.62 -25.30 -42.41
C ALA A 15 10.95 -25.02 -41.06
N TRP A 16 11.20 -23.84 -40.50
CA TRP A 16 10.32 -23.26 -39.51
C TRP A 16 9.01 -22.96 -40.24
N SER A 17 8.10 -23.93 -40.19
CA SER A 17 6.69 -23.63 -40.33
C SER A 17 6.38 -22.59 -39.27
N CYS A 18 6.15 -21.35 -39.70
CA CYS A 18 5.39 -20.39 -38.92
C CYS A 18 3.99 -21.01 -38.70
N GLN A 19 3.87 -21.88 -37.71
CA GLN A 19 2.57 -22.09 -37.09
C GLN A 19 2.29 -20.82 -36.32
N ALA A 20 1.46 -19.98 -36.92
CA ALA A 20 0.71 -18.97 -36.21
C ALA A 20 0.00 -19.69 -35.04
N GLN A 21 0.54 -19.54 -33.83
CA GLN A 21 -0.21 -19.87 -32.64
C GLN A 21 -1.32 -18.83 -32.54
N ASP A 22 -2.53 -19.27 -32.89
CA ASP A 22 -3.77 -18.62 -32.51
C ASP A 22 -3.69 -18.20 -31.04
N GLY A 23 -4.07 -16.95 -30.77
CA GLY A 23 -4.07 -16.33 -29.45
C GLY A 23 -5.00 -17.04 -28.47
N GLY A 24 -4.55 -18.18 -27.96
CA GLY A 24 -5.26 -19.01 -26.99
C GLY A 24 -5.53 -18.23 -25.72
N LYS A 25 -6.80 -18.20 -25.30
CA LYS A 25 -7.17 -17.93 -23.91
C LYS A 25 -6.27 -18.79 -23.02
N ALA A 26 -5.52 -18.18 -22.11
CA ALA A 26 -4.72 -18.94 -21.16
C ALA A 26 -5.61 -19.99 -20.47
N ASP A 27 -5.32 -21.26 -20.68
CA ASP A 27 -6.07 -22.35 -20.07
C ASP A 27 -5.98 -22.24 -18.54
N ARG A 28 -7.11 -22.42 -17.85
CA ARG A 28 -7.11 -22.43 -16.39
C ARG A 28 -6.22 -23.59 -15.91
N PRO A 29 -5.39 -23.39 -14.87
CA PRO A 29 -4.57 -24.45 -14.32
C PRO A 29 -5.44 -25.62 -13.86
N THR A 30 -4.95 -26.84 -14.06
CA THR A 30 -5.56 -28.05 -13.52
C THR A 30 -5.51 -28.03 -11.99
N PRO A 31 -6.37 -28.79 -11.28
CA PRO A 31 -6.32 -28.89 -9.83
C PRO A 31 -4.95 -29.31 -9.30
N GLU A 32 -4.23 -30.16 -10.03
CA GLU A 32 -2.88 -30.60 -9.65
C GLU A 32 -1.87 -29.45 -9.77
N GLN A 33 -1.87 -28.72 -10.88
CA GLN A 33 -1.01 -27.55 -11.04
C GLN A 33 -1.29 -26.48 -9.97
N ALA A 34 -2.57 -26.24 -9.65
CA ALA A 34 -2.95 -25.32 -8.59
C ALA A 34 -2.43 -25.76 -7.21
N ARG A 35 -2.48 -27.07 -6.90
CA ARG A 35 -1.91 -27.62 -5.66
C ARG A 35 -0.39 -27.47 -5.61
N GLN A 36 0.31 -27.77 -6.69
CA GLN A 36 1.76 -27.64 -6.78
C GLN A 36 2.20 -26.18 -6.63
N GLU A 37 1.48 -25.25 -7.27
CA GLU A 37 1.71 -23.82 -7.13
C GLU A 37 1.45 -23.35 -5.69
N ALA A 38 0.37 -23.80 -5.06
CA ALA A 38 0.09 -23.48 -3.67
C ALA A 38 1.20 -24.01 -2.73
N ALA A 39 1.65 -25.25 -2.92
CA ALA A 39 2.75 -25.83 -2.14
C ALA A 39 4.05 -25.02 -2.33
N ARG A 40 4.34 -24.56 -3.55
CA ARG A 40 5.49 -23.69 -3.83
C ARG A 40 5.39 -22.37 -3.06
N TRP A 41 4.24 -21.69 -3.11
CA TRP A 41 4.06 -20.41 -2.42
C TRP A 41 4.10 -20.54 -0.90
N SER A 42 3.58 -21.63 -0.37
CA SER A 42 3.70 -21.93 1.06
C SER A 42 5.17 -22.15 1.45
N HIS A 43 5.91 -22.96 0.70
CA HIS A 43 7.33 -23.19 0.94
C HIS A 43 8.14 -21.88 0.87
N THR A 44 7.90 -21.06 -0.14
CA THR A 44 8.54 -19.73 -0.26
C THR A 44 8.21 -18.83 0.93
N ALA A 45 6.95 -18.73 1.32
CA ALA A 45 6.54 -17.88 2.43
C ALA A 45 7.19 -18.34 3.76
N VAL A 46 7.30 -19.64 3.99
CA VAL A 46 7.94 -20.21 5.19
C VAL A 46 9.42 -19.82 5.22
N ALA A 47 10.15 -20.07 4.14
CA ALA A 47 11.57 -19.73 4.05
C ALA A 47 11.82 -18.22 4.21
N ASP A 48 10.93 -17.38 3.65
CA ASP A 48 11.02 -15.92 3.76
C ASP A 48 10.76 -15.44 5.20
N ILE A 49 9.81 -16.02 5.93
CA ILE A 49 9.55 -15.69 7.34
C ILE A 49 10.72 -16.12 8.22
N GLU A 50 11.27 -17.31 8.01
CA GLU A 50 12.48 -17.77 8.70
C GLU A 50 13.63 -16.80 8.48
N ARG A 51 13.89 -16.42 7.23
CA ARG A 51 14.97 -15.48 6.90
C ARG A 51 14.72 -14.10 7.52
N MET A 52 13.49 -13.59 7.43
CA MET A 52 13.11 -12.32 8.02
C MET A 52 13.30 -12.30 9.53
N HIS A 53 12.89 -13.36 10.22
CA HIS A 53 13.09 -13.50 11.67
C HIS A 53 14.58 -13.46 12.04
N GLN A 54 15.44 -14.14 11.28
CA GLN A 54 16.89 -14.08 11.46
C GLN A 54 17.44 -12.66 11.23
N MET A 55 17.02 -11.98 10.16
CA MET A 55 17.46 -10.60 9.89
C MET A 55 17.05 -9.65 11.02
N ILE A 56 15.83 -9.78 11.54
CA ILE A 56 15.35 -8.96 12.66
C ILE A 56 16.19 -9.24 13.91
N ARG A 57 16.48 -10.52 14.20
CA ARG A 57 17.36 -10.90 15.31
C ARG A 57 18.76 -10.29 15.21
N GLU A 58 19.30 -10.24 14.00
CA GLU A 58 20.67 -9.78 13.73
C GLU A 58 20.81 -8.25 13.74
N ALA A 59 19.76 -7.52 13.32
CA ALA A 59 19.88 -6.09 13.01
C ALA A 59 18.92 -5.18 13.79
N HIS A 60 17.84 -5.69 14.36
CA HIS A 60 16.84 -4.83 15.01
C HIS A 60 17.30 -4.40 16.41
N PRO A 61 17.40 -3.09 16.71
CA PRO A 61 17.99 -2.61 17.97
C PRO A 61 17.23 -3.08 19.21
N ALA A 62 15.90 -3.23 19.11
CA ALA A 62 15.07 -3.71 20.23
C ALA A 62 15.40 -5.15 20.70
N VAL A 63 16.15 -5.94 19.91
CA VAL A 63 16.64 -7.26 20.34
C VAL A 63 17.55 -7.13 21.57
N LEU A 64 18.32 -6.04 21.66
CA LEU A 64 19.26 -5.79 22.74
C LEU A 64 18.63 -5.00 23.90
N ASP A 65 17.37 -4.57 23.78
CA ASP A 65 16.68 -3.78 24.80
C ASP A 65 15.77 -4.68 25.67
N PRO A 66 16.14 -4.96 26.93
CA PRO A 66 15.29 -5.76 27.82
C PRO A 66 13.94 -5.11 28.14
N GLY A 67 13.82 -3.79 28.00
CA GLY A 67 12.59 -3.04 28.24
C GLY A 67 11.57 -3.16 27.10
N ALA A 68 11.97 -3.65 25.93
CA ALA A 68 11.12 -3.77 24.75
C ALA A 68 10.19 -5.01 24.81
N SER A 69 9.43 -5.17 25.89
CA SER A 69 8.61 -6.37 26.15
C SER A 69 7.63 -6.71 25.01
N ALA A 70 6.97 -5.69 24.43
CA ALA A 70 6.06 -5.89 23.30
C ALA A 70 6.79 -6.39 22.04
N PHE A 71 8.03 -5.95 21.82
CA PHE A 71 8.86 -6.46 20.72
C PHE A 71 9.20 -7.93 20.97
N HIS A 72 9.68 -8.29 22.16
CA HIS A 72 10.07 -9.67 22.48
C HIS A 72 8.90 -10.64 22.44
N GLN A 73 7.73 -10.22 22.92
CA GLN A 73 6.51 -11.00 22.82
C GLN A 73 6.17 -11.29 21.35
N TRP A 74 6.12 -10.25 20.50
CA TRP A 74 5.82 -10.43 19.09
C TRP A 74 6.92 -11.19 18.33
N PHE A 75 8.18 -11.00 18.73
CA PHE A 75 9.32 -11.72 18.15
C PHE A 75 9.16 -13.23 18.28
N SER A 76 8.56 -13.71 19.38
CA SER A 76 8.20 -15.12 19.58
C SER A 76 6.80 -15.46 19.03
N GLU A 77 5.74 -14.92 19.62
CA GLU A 77 4.36 -15.31 19.31
C GLU A 77 3.95 -14.93 17.87
N GLY A 78 4.41 -13.77 17.41
CA GLY A 78 4.17 -13.30 16.06
C GLY A 78 4.89 -14.14 15.01
N TYR A 79 6.04 -14.72 15.36
CA TYR A 79 6.76 -15.64 14.49
C TYR A 79 5.95 -16.93 14.30
N ASP A 80 5.45 -17.53 15.37
CA ASP A 80 4.61 -18.73 15.29
C ASP A 80 3.33 -18.48 14.47
N GLN A 81 2.67 -17.33 14.70
CA GLN A 81 1.50 -16.94 13.92
C GLN A 81 1.82 -16.72 12.44
N ALA A 82 2.95 -16.08 12.13
CA ALA A 82 3.39 -15.86 10.76
C ALA A 82 3.77 -17.17 10.05
N MET A 83 4.42 -18.10 10.75
CA MET A 83 4.74 -19.43 10.23
C MET A 83 3.48 -20.25 9.92
N ALA A 84 2.48 -20.22 10.81
CA ALA A 84 1.19 -20.87 10.56
C ALA A 84 0.44 -20.24 9.37
N LEU A 85 0.55 -18.93 9.18
CA LEU A 85 -0.02 -18.25 8.02
C LEU A 85 0.75 -18.58 6.74
N ALA A 86 2.09 -18.61 6.78
CA ALA A 86 2.96 -18.98 5.67
C ALA A 86 2.70 -20.41 5.18
N GLY A 87 2.49 -21.35 6.10
CA GLY A 87 2.12 -22.74 5.81
C GLY A 87 0.81 -22.90 5.01
N ARG A 88 -0.01 -21.85 4.93
CA ARG A 88 -1.29 -21.84 4.20
C ARG A 88 -1.28 -20.94 2.95
N ALA A 89 -0.16 -20.29 2.64
CA ALA A 89 -0.09 -19.39 1.49
C ALA A 89 -0.22 -20.19 0.19
N ALA A 90 -1.24 -19.91 -0.60
CA ALA A 90 -1.51 -20.60 -1.86
C ALA A 90 -1.13 -19.76 -3.10
N THR A 91 -0.83 -18.47 -2.90
CA THR A 91 -0.52 -17.52 -3.97
C THR A 91 0.65 -16.64 -3.58
N GLU A 92 1.31 -16.03 -4.56
CA GLU A 92 2.35 -15.02 -4.32
C GLU A 92 1.82 -13.84 -3.48
N GLN A 93 0.55 -13.47 -3.68
CA GLN A 93 -0.11 -12.43 -2.90
C GLN A 93 -0.18 -12.80 -1.43
N GLN A 94 -0.64 -14.02 -1.12
CA GLN A 94 -0.74 -14.51 0.25
C GLN A 94 0.64 -14.68 0.89
N ALA A 95 1.62 -15.18 0.14
CA ALA A 95 3.00 -15.25 0.61
C ALA A 95 3.49 -13.85 1.04
N PHE A 96 3.36 -12.84 0.17
CA PHE A 96 3.77 -11.48 0.51
C PHE A 96 2.93 -10.85 1.63
N ALA A 97 1.63 -11.13 1.69
CA ALA A 97 0.78 -10.68 2.80
C ALA A 97 1.26 -11.27 4.15
N THR A 98 1.77 -12.50 4.18
CA THR A 98 2.35 -13.09 5.40
C THR A 98 3.59 -12.34 5.89
N LEU A 99 4.50 -11.97 4.97
CA LEU A 99 5.66 -11.15 5.31
C LEU A 99 5.22 -9.80 5.92
N ARG A 100 4.21 -9.18 5.32
CA ARG A 100 3.61 -7.95 5.85
C ARG A 100 2.91 -8.16 7.19
N PHE A 101 2.26 -9.31 7.39
CA PHE A 101 1.66 -9.68 8.67
C PHE A 101 2.68 -9.73 9.79
N TYR A 102 3.83 -10.34 9.53
CA TYR A 102 4.88 -10.46 10.54
C TYR A 102 5.52 -9.10 10.85
N THR A 103 5.94 -8.35 9.83
CA THR A 103 6.56 -7.02 9.99
C THR A 103 5.66 -6.01 10.70
N THR A 104 4.41 -5.86 10.25
CA THR A 104 3.51 -4.85 10.84
C THR A 104 3.11 -5.18 12.28
N GLY A 105 3.31 -6.42 12.73
CA GLY A 105 3.00 -6.86 14.08
C GLY A 105 3.91 -6.28 15.15
N TYR A 106 5.13 -5.92 14.76
CA TYR A 106 6.06 -5.16 15.59
C TYR A 106 5.56 -3.74 15.89
N ARG A 107 4.58 -3.23 15.13
CA ARG A 107 4.06 -1.86 15.25
C ARG A 107 5.17 -0.81 15.22
N ASP A 108 6.19 -1.05 14.40
CA ASP A 108 7.29 -0.12 14.16
C ASP A 108 7.15 0.47 12.75
N GLY A 109 7.09 1.80 12.66
CA GLY A 109 6.98 2.53 11.40
C GLY A 109 8.24 2.44 10.52
N HIS A 110 9.36 1.98 11.07
CA HIS A 110 10.64 1.84 10.38
C HIS A 110 10.94 0.40 9.95
N LEU A 111 10.21 -0.59 10.48
CA LEU A 111 10.33 -1.98 10.07
C LEU A 111 9.25 -2.32 9.03
N ALA A 112 9.68 -2.51 7.79
CA ALA A 112 8.76 -2.79 6.70
C ALA A 112 9.38 -3.64 5.60
N VAL A 113 8.49 -4.23 4.80
CA VAL A 113 8.84 -5.07 3.66
C VAL A 113 8.19 -4.52 2.39
N TRP A 114 8.95 -4.52 1.31
CA TRP A 114 8.54 -3.98 0.02
C TRP A 114 8.88 -4.98 -1.09
N ARG A 115 8.07 -4.99 -2.16
CA ARG A 115 8.44 -5.69 -3.39
C ARG A 115 9.43 -4.85 -4.18
N ASN A 116 10.43 -5.49 -4.78
CA ASN A 116 11.28 -4.81 -5.74
C ASN A 116 10.46 -4.53 -7.03
N HIS A 117 10.21 -3.25 -7.31
CA HIS A 117 9.37 -2.80 -8.43
C HIS A 117 9.93 -3.17 -9.81
N HIS A 118 11.22 -3.50 -9.92
CA HIS A 118 11.85 -3.85 -11.20
C HIS A 118 11.52 -5.26 -11.71
N ALA A 119 11.00 -6.15 -10.87
CA ALA A 119 10.75 -7.56 -11.21
C ALA A 119 9.27 -7.94 -11.26
N ALA A 120 8.35 -7.02 -10.94
CA ALA A 120 6.93 -7.33 -10.84
C ALA A 120 6.18 -7.04 -12.15
N THR A 121 5.45 -8.04 -12.66
CA THR A 121 4.42 -7.84 -13.68
C THR A 121 3.45 -6.74 -13.20
N PRO A 122 3.04 -5.78 -14.07
CA PRO A 122 2.09 -4.75 -13.68
C PRO A 122 0.77 -5.37 -13.20
N VAL A 123 0.54 -5.40 -11.90
CA VAL A 123 -0.76 -5.82 -11.34
C VAL A 123 -1.71 -4.65 -11.54
N ARG A 124 -2.70 -4.81 -12.42
CA ARG A 124 -3.76 -3.83 -12.57
C ARG A 124 -4.50 -3.68 -11.24
N THR A 125 -4.53 -2.46 -10.71
CA THR A 125 -5.29 -2.14 -9.51
C THR A 125 -6.77 -2.38 -9.78
N THR A 126 -7.44 -3.17 -8.93
CA THR A 126 -8.91 -3.29 -8.94
C THR A 126 -9.50 -2.33 -7.92
N TRP A 127 -10.64 -1.71 -8.21
CA TRP A 127 -11.30 -0.77 -7.31
C TRP A 127 -12.81 -0.73 -7.53
N ALA A 128 -13.54 -0.10 -6.60
CA ALA A 128 -15.00 -0.05 -6.56
C ALA A 128 -15.60 1.24 -7.13
N GLY A 129 -14.80 2.06 -7.82
CA GLY A 129 -15.26 3.28 -8.49
C GLY A 129 -15.27 4.54 -7.63
N TRP A 130 -14.82 4.48 -6.37
CA TRP A 130 -14.68 5.63 -5.49
C TRP A 130 -13.59 5.40 -4.44
N ALA A 131 -13.17 6.48 -3.77
CA ALA A 131 -12.06 6.51 -2.83
C ALA A 131 -12.49 7.05 -1.47
N VAL A 132 -11.82 6.59 -0.41
CA VAL A 132 -12.08 7.00 0.97
C VAL A 132 -10.82 7.55 1.60
N GLN A 133 -10.94 8.64 2.34
CA GLN A 133 -9.89 9.17 3.19
C GLN A 133 -10.43 9.51 4.57
N ARG A 134 -9.55 9.50 5.58
CA ARG A 134 -9.84 10.03 6.91
C ARG A 134 -9.66 11.54 6.88
N GLN A 135 -10.71 12.29 7.18
CA GLN A 135 -10.73 13.76 7.20
C GLN A 135 -11.47 14.23 8.45
N ALA A 136 -10.80 15.04 9.28
CA ALA A 136 -11.34 15.56 10.54
C ALA A 136 -12.00 14.46 11.40
N GLY A 137 -11.29 13.35 11.61
CA GLY A 137 -11.76 12.23 12.42
C GLY A 137 -12.89 11.40 11.80
N ARG A 138 -13.27 11.61 10.53
CA ARG A 138 -14.32 10.85 9.84
C ARG A 138 -13.81 10.25 8.53
N TYR A 139 -14.32 9.08 8.15
CA TYR A 139 -14.11 8.52 6.82
C TYR A 139 -15.03 9.20 5.83
N ARG A 140 -14.47 9.83 4.80
CA ARG A 140 -15.24 10.54 3.77
C ARG A 140 -14.86 10.07 2.38
N VAL A 141 -15.83 10.11 1.49
CA VAL A 141 -15.60 9.92 0.05
C VAL A 141 -14.71 11.06 -0.45
N SER A 142 -13.51 10.74 -0.93
CA SER A 142 -12.53 11.72 -1.39
C SER A 142 -12.48 11.89 -2.91
N GLY A 143 -13.01 10.91 -3.64
CA GLY A 143 -13.03 10.91 -5.10
C GLY A 143 -13.93 9.80 -5.64
N ARG A 144 -14.38 9.95 -6.88
CA ARG A 144 -15.23 8.96 -7.57
C ARG A 144 -14.96 8.95 -9.08
N ALA A 145 -15.22 7.81 -9.70
CA ALA A 145 -15.21 7.66 -11.14
C ALA A 145 -16.23 8.61 -11.78
N ALA A 146 -15.93 9.10 -12.98
CA ALA A 146 -16.86 9.96 -13.71
C ALA A 146 -18.12 9.20 -14.13
N GLN A 147 -17.94 7.94 -14.52
CA GLN A 147 -19.01 7.02 -14.87
C GLN A 147 -18.70 5.65 -14.26
N TRP A 148 -19.69 5.06 -13.59
CA TRP A 148 -19.57 3.74 -12.98
C TRP A 148 -20.87 2.94 -13.26
N PRO A 149 -20.81 1.61 -13.39
CA PRO A 149 -21.99 0.78 -13.67
C PRO A 149 -23.04 0.72 -12.57
N VAL A 150 -22.70 1.17 -11.36
CA VAL A 150 -23.61 1.27 -10.22
C VAL A 150 -23.45 2.66 -9.61
N ASP A 151 -24.48 3.12 -8.91
CA ASP A 151 -24.42 4.39 -8.20
C ASP A 151 -23.27 4.40 -7.19
N THR A 152 -22.57 5.52 -7.12
CA THR A 152 -21.48 5.76 -6.18
C THR A 152 -21.82 6.93 -5.26
N PRO A 153 -21.37 6.89 -3.99
CA PRO A 153 -21.64 7.98 -3.06
C PRO A 153 -20.98 9.28 -3.53
N GLN A 154 -21.55 10.41 -3.11
CA GLN A 154 -21.03 11.72 -3.48
C GLN A 154 -19.76 12.05 -2.70
N VAL A 155 -18.87 12.84 -3.31
CA VAL A 155 -17.67 13.34 -2.63
C VAL A 155 -18.07 14.14 -1.39
N GLY A 156 -17.40 13.88 -0.27
CA GLY A 156 -17.68 14.49 1.02
C GLY A 156 -18.67 13.73 1.89
N GLU A 157 -19.45 12.77 1.35
CA GLU A 157 -20.31 11.92 2.17
C GLU A 157 -19.47 11.13 3.19
N GLN A 158 -20.00 10.97 4.40
CA GLN A 158 -19.34 10.18 5.44
C GLN A 158 -19.64 8.70 5.22
N VAL A 159 -18.60 7.86 5.17
CA VAL A 159 -18.76 6.41 5.16
C VAL A 159 -18.91 5.93 6.61
N LEU A 160 -20.02 5.24 6.90
CA LEU A 160 -20.36 4.79 8.25
C LEU A 160 -19.93 3.33 8.49
N SER A 161 -20.25 2.46 7.53
CA SER A 161 -20.01 1.03 7.63
C SER A 161 -19.94 0.39 6.24
N CYS A 162 -19.36 -0.79 6.15
CA CYS A 162 -19.46 -1.66 4.98
C CYS A 162 -19.74 -3.09 5.43
N GLU A 163 -20.61 -3.80 4.70
CA GLU A 163 -21.19 -5.09 5.13
C GLU A 163 -21.80 -5.02 6.56
N GLY A 164 -22.30 -3.86 6.97
CA GLY A 164 -22.82 -3.63 8.33
C GLY A 164 -21.76 -3.46 9.42
N ILE A 165 -20.46 -3.57 9.10
CA ILE A 165 -19.35 -3.44 10.04
C ILE A 165 -18.87 -1.97 10.07
N PRO A 166 -18.72 -1.33 11.25
CA PRO A 166 -18.12 -0.01 11.37
C PRO A 166 -16.75 0.06 10.70
N ILE A 167 -16.44 1.19 10.06
CA ILE A 167 -15.20 1.30 9.26
C ILE A 167 -13.93 1.13 10.10
N ASP A 168 -13.85 1.72 11.31
CA ASP A 168 -12.69 1.55 12.18
C ASP A 168 -12.44 0.07 12.52
N ASP A 169 -13.50 -0.71 12.81
CA ASP A 169 -13.42 -2.15 13.14
C ASP A 169 -12.98 -2.96 11.92
N LEU A 170 -13.62 -2.72 10.76
CA LEU A 170 -13.28 -3.39 9.51
C LEU A 170 -11.81 -3.18 9.12
N LEU A 171 -11.33 -1.94 9.23
CA LEU A 171 -9.93 -1.60 8.92
C LEU A 171 -8.97 -2.21 9.94
N THR A 172 -9.30 -2.18 11.23
CA THR A 172 -8.44 -2.72 12.29
C THR A 172 -8.31 -4.24 12.20
N ASP A 173 -9.39 -4.94 11.87
CA ASP A 173 -9.42 -6.39 11.90
C ASP A 173 -8.96 -7.03 10.59
N LYS A 174 -9.27 -6.39 9.45
CA LYS A 174 -9.05 -7.00 8.12
C LYS A 174 -7.91 -6.38 7.33
N VAL A 175 -7.55 -5.13 7.61
CA VAL A 175 -6.57 -4.37 6.81
C VAL A 175 -5.28 -4.13 7.58
N ALA A 176 -5.39 -3.59 8.79
CA ALA A 176 -4.26 -3.24 9.64
C ALA A 176 -3.26 -4.38 9.86
N PRO A 177 -3.68 -5.66 9.99
CA PRO A 177 -2.74 -6.77 10.17
C PRO A 177 -1.79 -6.97 9.00
N PHE A 178 -2.11 -6.48 7.80
CA PHE A 178 -1.29 -6.63 6.60
C PHE A 178 -0.73 -5.31 6.09
N VAL A 179 -1.24 -4.17 6.56
CA VAL A 179 -0.85 -2.86 6.02
C VAL A 179 -0.05 -2.07 7.04
N ASN A 180 -0.63 -1.76 8.20
CA ASN A 180 0.01 -1.07 9.32
C ASN A 180 -0.91 -1.15 10.56
N ARG A 181 -0.38 -1.63 11.70
CA ARG A 181 -1.13 -1.81 12.96
C ARG A 181 -1.08 -0.59 13.91
N LEU A 182 -0.44 0.51 13.53
CA LEU A 182 -0.42 1.76 14.29
C LEU A 182 -1.74 2.54 14.15
N VAL A 183 -2.87 1.89 14.45
CA VAL A 183 -4.23 2.42 14.21
C VAL A 183 -4.59 3.61 15.09
N HIS A 184 -3.78 3.97 16.08
CA HIS A 184 -3.95 5.20 16.86
C HIS A 184 -3.51 6.46 16.08
N LEU A 185 -2.75 6.31 14.99
CA LEU A 185 -2.30 7.41 14.16
C LEU A 185 -3.34 7.71 13.07
N GLU A 186 -3.79 8.96 12.97
CA GLU A 186 -4.76 9.38 11.94
C GLU A 186 -4.22 9.16 10.51
N GLY A 187 -2.92 9.36 10.29
CA GLY A 187 -2.26 9.06 9.01
C GLY A 187 -2.43 7.59 8.62
N THR A 188 -2.16 6.68 9.56
CA THR A 188 -2.36 5.23 9.37
C THR A 188 -3.82 4.92 9.07
N LYS A 189 -4.78 5.48 9.81
CA LYS A 189 -6.21 5.26 9.51
C LYS A 189 -6.60 5.71 8.11
N SER A 190 -6.04 6.83 7.63
CA SER A 190 -6.25 7.31 6.27
C SER A 190 -5.63 6.38 5.23
N ASP A 191 -4.42 5.87 5.46
CA ASP A 191 -3.77 4.88 4.60
C ASP A 191 -4.56 3.57 4.53
N LEU A 192 -5.06 3.08 5.66
CA LEU A 192 -5.92 1.88 5.72
C LEU A 192 -7.23 2.09 4.95
N ALA A 193 -7.84 3.27 5.03
CA ALA A 193 -9.10 3.58 4.35
C ALA A 193 -9.04 3.40 2.83
N TRP A 194 -7.85 3.56 2.23
CA TRP A 194 -7.66 3.29 0.80
C TRP A 194 -7.99 1.85 0.41
N HIS A 195 -7.86 0.89 1.34
CA HIS A 195 -8.13 -0.52 1.04
C HIS A 195 -9.63 -0.87 1.00
N LEU A 196 -10.52 0.01 1.50
CA LEU A 196 -11.96 -0.25 1.52
C LEU A 196 -12.52 -0.47 0.12
N THR A 197 -12.04 0.32 -0.84
CA THR A 197 -12.60 0.40 -2.19
C THR A 197 -11.54 0.21 -3.26
N ARG A 198 -10.33 -0.22 -2.89
CA ARG A 198 -9.20 -0.45 -3.81
C ARG A 198 -8.32 -1.60 -3.32
N GLU A 199 -7.94 -2.48 -4.23
CA GLU A 199 -6.88 -3.46 -4.02
C GLU A 199 -5.50 -2.80 -4.22
N SER A 200 -4.58 -2.97 -3.27
CA SER A 200 -3.22 -2.43 -3.36
C SER A 200 -2.22 -3.53 -3.66
N PRO A 201 -1.58 -3.55 -4.85
CA PRO A 201 -0.56 -4.55 -5.15
C PRO A 201 0.70 -4.44 -4.28
N SER A 202 1.02 -3.23 -3.77
CA SER A 202 2.19 -3.00 -2.92
C SER A 202 1.95 -3.35 -1.44
N ALA A 203 0.69 -3.50 -1.05
CA ALA A 203 0.28 -3.85 0.31
C ALA A 203 -0.93 -4.81 0.25
N PRO A 204 -0.77 -6.01 -0.31
CA PRO A 204 -1.90 -6.91 -0.45
C PRO A 204 -2.38 -7.40 0.92
N LEU A 205 -3.69 -7.63 0.98
CA LEU A 205 -4.30 -8.34 2.10
C LEU A 205 -4.18 -9.85 1.86
N TRP A 206 -4.30 -10.64 2.92
CA TRP A 206 -4.38 -12.10 2.82
C TRP A 206 -5.51 -12.54 1.89
N GLU A 207 -6.68 -11.92 2.08
CA GLU A 207 -7.82 -12.02 1.19
C GLU A 207 -8.23 -10.61 0.78
N PRO A 208 -8.44 -10.33 -0.53
CA PRO A 208 -9.00 -9.06 -0.94
C PRO A 208 -10.34 -8.81 -0.26
N LEU A 209 -10.55 -7.60 0.28
CA LEU A 209 -11.79 -7.27 0.98
C LEU A 209 -13.03 -7.47 0.11
N ARG A 210 -12.98 -6.99 -1.14
CA ARG A 210 -14.08 -7.05 -2.15
C ARG A 210 -15.47 -6.87 -1.54
N LEU A 211 -15.61 -5.82 -0.72
CA LEU A 211 -16.87 -5.44 -0.07
C LEU A 211 -17.96 -5.28 -1.12
N ARG A 212 -19.20 -5.67 -0.80
CA ARG A 212 -20.33 -5.63 -1.72
C ARG A 212 -21.24 -4.44 -1.44
N GLN A 213 -21.26 -3.94 -0.21
CA GLN A 213 -22.10 -2.81 0.16
C GLN A 213 -21.45 -1.92 1.22
N CYS A 214 -21.63 -0.61 1.09
CA CYS A 214 -21.27 0.38 2.10
C CYS A 214 -22.42 1.35 2.36
N THR A 215 -22.55 1.80 3.61
CA THR A 215 -23.54 2.79 4.03
C THR A 215 -22.88 4.13 4.27
N THR A 216 -23.44 5.18 3.70
CA THR A 216 -22.95 6.56 3.83
C THR A 216 -24.00 7.48 4.43
N ARG A 217 -23.55 8.64 4.90
CA ARG A 217 -24.37 9.76 5.36
C ARG A 217 -24.02 11.01 4.56
N SER A 218 -25.04 11.64 3.98
CA SER A 218 -24.91 12.92 3.26
C SER A 218 -24.72 14.09 4.21
N ALA A 219 -24.36 15.26 3.67
CA ALA A 219 -24.29 16.50 4.46
C ALA A 219 -25.65 16.90 5.06
N ALA A 220 -26.75 16.53 4.41
CA ALA A 220 -28.11 16.75 4.90
C ALA A 220 -28.56 15.70 5.96
N GLY A 221 -27.72 14.71 6.27
CA GLY A 221 -28.01 13.66 7.24
C GLY A 221 -28.71 12.42 6.67
N GLU A 222 -29.03 12.41 5.38
CA GLU A 222 -29.62 11.24 4.70
C GLU A 222 -28.65 10.06 4.74
N ILE A 223 -29.14 8.89 5.13
CA ILE A 223 -28.36 7.65 5.17
C ILE A 223 -28.77 6.79 3.98
N ARG A 224 -27.78 6.35 3.18
CA ARG A 224 -28.00 5.50 2.01
C ARG A 224 -26.99 4.36 1.95
N SER A 225 -27.41 3.24 1.37
CA SER A 225 -26.54 2.10 1.09
C SER A 225 -26.22 2.02 -0.40
N PHE A 226 -24.95 1.81 -0.71
CA PHE A 226 -24.42 1.72 -2.07
C PHE A 226 -23.82 0.34 -2.29
N ASN A 227 -24.22 -0.31 -3.38
CA ASN A 227 -23.59 -1.54 -3.83
C ASN A 227 -22.26 -1.23 -4.52
N LEU A 228 -21.28 -2.12 -4.36
CA LEU A 228 -19.93 -1.96 -4.91
C LEU A 228 -19.75 -2.91 -6.10
N ALA A 229 -19.39 -2.33 -7.25
CA ALA A 229 -18.95 -3.08 -8.42
C ALA A 229 -17.44 -2.94 -8.55
N TRP A 230 -16.71 -4.05 -8.46
CA TRP A 230 -15.25 -4.08 -8.56
C TRP A 230 -14.80 -4.25 -10.02
N ARG A 231 -13.94 -3.36 -10.50
CA ARG A 231 -13.38 -3.42 -11.87
C ARG A 231 -11.90 -3.01 -11.86
N PRO A 232 -11.13 -3.42 -12.87
CA PRO A 232 -9.80 -2.85 -13.10
C PRO A 232 -9.87 -1.33 -13.22
N LEU A 233 -8.91 -0.64 -12.62
CA LEU A 233 -8.73 0.80 -12.75
C LEU A 233 -8.36 1.17 -14.19
N ASP A 234 -9.12 2.10 -14.75
CA ASP A 234 -8.87 2.73 -16.04
C ASP A 234 -8.12 4.04 -15.83
N ASP A 235 -7.24 4.41 -16.76
CA ASP A 235 -6.41 5.62 -16.69
C ASP A 235 -7.26 6.89 -16.57
N LYS A 236 -8.43 6.90 -17.21
CA LYS A 236 -9.37 8.03 -17.13
C LYS A 236 -9.86 8.30 -15.71
N ASP A 237 -9.94 7.26 -14.87
CA ASP A 237 -10.44 7.34 -13.51
C ASP A 237 -9.31 7.43 -12.47
N ALA A 238 -8.04 7.34 -12.88
CA ALA A 238 -6.89 7.41 -11.98
C ALA A 238 -6.88 8.68 -11.11
N ARG A 239 -7.42 9.80 -11.60
CA ARG A 239 -7.54 11.05 -10.84
C ARG A 239 -8.45 10.92 -9.61
N ALA A 240 -9.44 10.03 -9.63
CA ALA A 240 -10.31 9.78 -8.48
C ALA A 240 -9.54 9.18 -7.28
N LEU A 241 -8.38 8.57 -7.56
CA LEU A 241 -7.47 8.01 -6.57
C LEU A 241 -6.27 8.93 -6.28
N ALA A 242 -6.25 10.15 -6.82
CA ALA A 242 -5.18 11.08 -6.55
C ALA A 242 -5.17 11.48 -5.07
N ARG A 243 -4.00 11.35 -4.42
CA ARG A 243 -3.80 11.93 -3.10
C ARG A 243 -3.74 13.46 -3.24
N PRO A 244 -4.27 14.22 -2.27
CA PRO A 244 -4.02 15.66 -2.19
C PRO A 244 -2.51 15.91 -2.25
N ARG A 245 -2.11 16.92 -3.02
CA ARG A 245 -0.70 17.28 -3.06
C ARG A 245 -0.31 17.82 -1.69
N ALA A 246 0.80 17.32 -1.14
CA ALA A 246 1.35 17.89 0.08
C ALA A 246 1.55 19.40 -0.10
N PRO A 247 1.29 20.20 0.94
CA PRO A 247 1.59 21.63 0.92
C PRO A 247 3.04 21.88 0.49
N ARG A 248 3.29 23.04 -0.11
CA ARG A 248 4.65 23.40 -0.50
C ARG A 248 5.41 23.86 0.73
N GLN A 249 6.63 23.37 0.88
CA GLN A 249 7.56 23.86 1.89
C GLN A 249 7.78 25.36 1.74
N GLY A 250 7.79 26.08 2.85
CA GLY A 250 8.01 27.52 2.84
C GLY A 250 7.46 28.23 4.08
N ILE A 251 7.70 29.54 4.13
CA ILE A 251 7.18 30.43 5.16
C ILE A 251 6.24 31.45 4.51
N LYS A 252 5.14 31.78 5.18
CA LYS A 252 4.24 32.87 4.79
C LYS A 252 3.69 33.59 6.02
N GLU A 253 3.44 34.88 5.91
CA GLU A 253 2.70 35.60 6.93
C GLU A 253 1.20 35.33 6.77
N VAL A 254 0.53 34.87 7.83
CA VAL A 254 -0.92 34.57 7.81
C VAL A 254 -1.76 35.74 8.34
N ARG A 255 -1.17 36.59 9.18
CA ARG A 255 -1.68 37.88 9.63
C ARG A 255 -0.51 38.71 10.18
N PRO A 256 -0.63 40.04 10.34
CA PRO A 256 0.46 40.88 10.81
C PRO A 256 1.14 40.31 12.05
N GLY A 257 2.45 40.06 11.95
CA GLY A 257 3.28 39.49 13.02
C GLY A 257 3.17 37.98 13.21
N VAL A 258 2.37 37.25 12.43
CA VAL A 258 2.24 35.79 12.56
C VAL A 258 2.71 35.07 11.31
N GLN A 259 3.83 34.37 11.45
CA GLN A 259 4.43 33.55 10.40
C GLN A 259 3.94 32.10 10.50
N TRP A 260 3.61 31.51 9.36
CA TRP A 260 3.29 30.09 9.20
C TRP A 260 4.42 29.43 8.42
N VAL A 261 5.14 28.53 9.09
CA VAL A 261 6.22 27.73 8.53
C VAL A 261 5.66 26.37 8.18
N GLN A 262 5.58 26.09 6.89
CA GLN A 262 5.17 24.79 6.37
C GLN A 262 6.40 23.90 6.13
N ALA A 263 6.62 22.93 7.00
CA ALA A 263 7.75 21.98 6.94
C ALA A 263 7.30 20.60 6.42
N SER A 264 6.75 20.55 5.21
CA SER A 264 6.11 19.32 4.68
C SER A 264 7.05 18.14 4.39
N ASN A 265 8.37 18.31 4.40
CA ASN A 265 9.34 17.22 4.19
C ASN A 265 10.73 17.63 4.68
N PHE A 266 11.43 16.74 5.39
CA PHE A 266 12.82 16.94 5.86
C PHE A 266 13.86 16.19 5.03
N MET A 267 13.44 15.49 3.98
CA MET A 267 14.30 14.76 3.04
C MET A 267 14.17 15.34 1.63
N PRO A 268 14.67 16.56 1.38
CA PRO A 268 14.72 17.13 0.04
C PRO A 268 15.48 16.20 -0.94
N SER A 269 14.80 15.81 -2.02
CA SER A 269 15.30 14.79 -2.97
C SER A 269 15.77 15.36 -4.32
N SER A 270 15.83 16.68 -4.44
CA SER A 270 16.29 17.37 -5.65
C SER A 270 16.90 18.72 -5.28
N GLU A 271 17.75 19.27 -6.14
CA GLU A 271 18.32 20.61 -5.96
C GLU A 271 17.23 21.67 -5.76
N LYS A 272 16.13 21.59 -6.52
CA LYS A 272 14.98 22.50 -6.35
C LYS A 272 14.32 22.36 -4.98
N ALA A 273 14.21 21.13 -4.45
CA ALA A 273 13.67 20.89 -3.12
C ALA A 273 14.63 21.39 -2.02
N MET A 274 15.94 21.19 -2.20
CA MET A 274 16.97 21.73 -1.32
C MET A 274 16.90 23.25 -1.26
N ALA A 275 16.89 23.93 -2.41
CA ALA A 275 16.82 25.39 -2.48
C ALA A 275 15.54 25.94 -1.82
N ALA A 276 14.41 25.24 -1.96
CA ALA A 276 13.17 25.62 -1.29
C ALA A 276 13.27 25.45 0.24
N PHE A 277 13.90 24.37 0.71
CA PHE A 277 14.15 24.13 2.13
C PHE A 277 15.10 25.17 2.73
N GLU A 278 16.20 25.47 2.05
CA GLU A 278 17.15 26.51 2.45
C GLU A 278 16.49 27.90 2.51
N LYS A 279 15.69 28.25 1.50
CA LYS A 279 14.92 29.50 1.50
C LYS A 279 13.95 29.57 2.68
N MET A 280 13.30 28.46 3.03
CA MET A 280 12.44 28.40 4.21
C MET A 280 13.24 28.62 5.49
N LEU A 281 14.39 27.95 5.65
CA LEU A 281 15.27 28.13 6.81
C LEU A 281 15.76 29.57 6.94
N GLU A 282 16.11 30.21 5.82
CA GLU A 282 16.51 31.61 5.81
C GLU A 282 15.36 32.53 6.23
N GLY A 283 14.15 32.29 5.71
CA GLY A 283 12.97 33.02 6.14
C GLY A 283 12.65 32.85 7.63
N ILE A 284 12.90 31.67 8.21
CA ILE A 284 12.76 31.44 9.66
C ILE A 284 13.79 32.25 10.45
N ARG A 285 15.06 32.28 10.00
CA ARG A 285 16.11 33.07 10.66
C ARG A 285 15.81 34.57 10.63
N GLN A 286 15.19 35.05 9.55
CA GLN A 286 14.81 36.45 9.37
C GLN A 286 13.49 36.84 10.06
N ALA A 287 12.73 35.88 10.59
CA ALA A 287 11.43 36.13 11.23
C ALA A 287 11.52 36.77 12.63
N GLY A 288 12.65 37.39 13.00
CA GLY A 288 12.99 37.81 14.37
C GLY A 288 11.95 38.70 15.08
N ASP A 289 11.21 39.52 14.32
CA ASP A 289 10.16 40.42 14.86
C ASP A 289 8.74 39.81 14.79
N ALA A 290 8.62 38.52 14.46
CA ALA A 290 7.32 37.86 14.44
C ALA A 290 6.74 37.79 15.87
N GLN A 291 5.52 38.30 16.03
CA GLN A 291 4.71 38.11 17.24
C GLN A 291 4.42 36.63 17.52
N ALA A 292 4.30 35.80 16.49
CA ALA A 292 4.18 34.35 16.62
C ALA A 292 4.69 33.61 15.38
N VAL A 293 5.20 32.39 15.60
CA VAL A 293 5.55 31.44 14.54
C VAL A 293 4.75 30.16 14.77
N VAL A 294 4.02 29.72 13.75
CA VAL A 294 3.33 28.44 13.72
C VAL A 294 4.15 27.50 12.84
N LEU A 295 4.57 26.36 13.39
CA LEU A 295 5.24 25.30 12.66
C LEU A 295 4.23 24.20 12.33
N ASP A 296 4.06 23.91 11.04
CA ASP A 296 3.15 22.91 10.48
C ASP A 296 3.87 21.93 9.53
#